data_AF-A0AAV1UYG7-F1
#
_entry.id   AF-A0AAV1UYG7-F1
#
_cell.length_a   1.000
_cell.length_b   1.000
_cell.length_c   1.000
_cell.angle_alpha   90.00
_cell.angle_beta   90.00
_cell.angle_gamma   90.00
#
_symmetry.space_group_name_H-M   'P 1'
#
loop_
_entity.id
_entity.type
_entity.pdbx_description
1 polymer ?
#
loop_
_entity_poly.entity_id
_entity_poly.type
_entity_poly.pdbx_seq_one_letter_code
_entity_poly.pdbx_strand_id
1 'polypeptide(L)'
;MKEEGFTLECPICFMFYHGSLNTSSCCKKLICSESYIQIWPPSKTISCPFCNHEGFTVLYTPLTPTELNSTHSVTKEMSPRRSSAIGIPKAI
;
A
#
# COMPACT_ATOMS: atom_id res chain seq x y z
N MET A 1 -20.74 -10.35 17.42
CA MET A 1 -20.68 -9.14 16.59
C MET A 1 -19.54 -9.35 15.60
N LYS A 2 -19.82 -9.26 14.30
CA LYS A 2 -18.94 -9.74 13.23
C LYS A 2 -17.68 -8.87 13.18
N GLU A 3 -16.53 -9.51 13.31
CA GLU A 3 -15.23 -8.91 13.00
C GLU A 3 -15.16 -8.66 11.49
N GLU A 4 -15.34 -7.41 11.08
CA GLU A 4 -15.04 -6.96 9.74
C GLU A 4 -13.52 -6.74 9.66
N GLY A 5 -12.83 -7.67 8.99
CA GLY A 5 -11.39 -7.60 8.79
C GLY A 5 -10.99 -6.28 8.14
N PHE A 6 -10.08 -5.55 8.79
CA PHE A 6 -9.65 -4.23 8.36
C PHE A 6 -8.83 -4.32 7.07
N THR A 7 -9.54 -4.25 5.93
CA THR A 7 -8.96 -4.16 4.59
C THR A 7 -8.99 -2.69 4.17
N LEU A 8 -7.81 -2.13 3.87
CA LEU A 8 -7.67 -0.75 3.44
C LEU A 8 -7.33 -0.67 1.96
N GLU A 9 -7.96 0.25 1.25
CA GLU A 9 -7.69 0.49 -0.18
C GLU A 9 -6.70 1.64 -0.38
N CYS A 10 -5.76 1.46 -1.30
CA CYS A 10 -4.93 2.56 -1.80
C CYS A 10 -5.59 3.16 -3.07
N PRO A 11 -6.03 4.43 -3.06
CA PRO A 11 -6.72 5.08 -4.19
C PRO A 11 -5.80 5.38 -5.40
N ILE A 12 -4.50 5.06 -5.30
CA ILE A 12 -3.53 5.28 -6.40
C ILE A 12 -3.36 4.01 -7.21
N CYS A 13 -3.21 2.86 -6.55
CA CYS A 13 -3.03 1.57 -7.21
C CYS A 13 -4.30 0.70 -7.21
N PHE A 14 -5.36 1.13 -6.52
CA PHE A 14 -6.64 0.44 -6.39
C PHE A 14 -6.54 -0.98 -5.82
N MET A 15 -5.50 -1.23 -5.02
CA MET A 15 -5.27 -2.51 -4.35
C MET A 15 -5.71 -2.44 -2.89
N PHE A 16 -6.17 -3.57 -2.37
CA PHE A 16 -6.49 -3.77 -0.95
C PHE A 16 -5.28 -4.31 -0.20
N TYR A 17 -5.02 -3.76 0.97
CA TYR A 17 -3.94 -4.15 1.85
C TYR A 17 -4.50 -4.58 3.21
N HIS A 18 -3.97 -5.67 3.74
CA HIS A 18 -4.18 -6.08 5.12
C HIS A 18 -3.20 -5.30 6.01
N GLY A 19 -3.72 -4.63 7.03
CA GLY A 19 -2.90 -3.84 7.93
C GLY A 19 -3.04 -2.34 7.75
N SER A 20 -2.06 -1.60 8.26
CA SER A 20 -2.00 -0.14 8.19
C SER A 20 -1.45 0.37 6.86
N LEU A 21 -2.11 1.39 6.31
CA LEU A 21 -1.57 2.21 5.23
C LEU A 21 -1.04 3.55 5.76
N ASN A 22 -0.15 4.18 5.00
CA ASN A 22 0.30 5.53 5.33
C ASN A 22 -0.84 6.51 5.08
N THR A 23 -0.96 7.53 5.92
CA THR A 23 -2.01 8.55 5.84
C THR A 23 -1.38 9.89 5.48
N SER A 24 -1.88 10.57 4.45
CA SER A 24 -1.40 11.90 4.06
C SER A 24 -1.65 12.92 5.19
N SER A 25 -0.66 13.72 5.53
CA SER A 25 -0.79 14.72 6.62
C SER A 25 -1.82 15.81 6.33
N CYS A 26 -1.97 16.21 5.06
CA CYS A 26 -2.80 17.34 4.65
C CYS A 26 -4.30 17.01 4.48
N CYS A 27 -4.65 15.85 3.92
CA CYS A 27 -6.04 15.48 3.63
C CYS A 27 -6.47 14.11 4.15
N LYS A 28 -5.64 13.47 4.97
CA LYS A 28 -5.90 12.17 5.60
C LYS A 28 -6.33 11.06 4.64
N LYS A 29 -5.81 11.05 3.41
CA LYS A 29 -6.00 9.98 2.42
C LYS A 29 -4.97 8.88 2.63
N LEU A 30 -5.38 7.64 2.41
CA LEU A 30 -4.52 6.46 2.56
C LEU A 30 -3.65 6.27 1.31
N ILE A 31 -2.42 5.78 1.50
CA ILE A 31 -1.49 5.47 0.42
C ILE A 31 -0.56 4.32 0.83
N CYS A 32 -0.38 3.33 -0.05
CA CYS A 32 0.59 2.26 0.18
C CYS A 32 2.02 2.77 0.01
N SER A 33 2.97 2.12 0.68
CA SER A 33 4.37 2.54 0.67
C SER A 33 4.98 2.50 -0.72
N GLU A 34 4.55 1.58 -1.58
CA GLU A 34 5.00 1.49 -2.98
C GLU A 34 4.59 2.74 -3.78
N SER A 35 3.30 3.09 -3.76
CA SER A 35 2.81 4.30 -4.43
C SER A 35 3.45 5.57 -3.86
N TYR A 36 3.68 5.63 -2.55
CA TYR A 36 4.36 6.77 -1.93
C TYR A 36 5.79 6.96 -2.46
N ILE A 37 6.60 5.89 -2.50
CA ILE A 37 7.97 5.95 -3.02
C ILE A 37 7.98 6.32 -4.51
N GLN A 38 7.03 5.81 -5.28
CA GLN A 38 6.94 6.08 -6.72
C GLN A 38 6.58 7.54 -7.02
N ILE A 39 5.79 8.19 -6.16
CA ILE A 39 5.34 9.58 -6.34
C ILE A 39 6.33 10.59 -5.75
N TRP A 40 7.09 10.21 -4.71
CA TRP A 40 8.07 11.07 -4.06
C TRP A 40 9.50 10.83 -4.59
N PRO A 41 9.94 11.56 -5.64
CA PRO A 41 11.34 11.55 -6.03
C PRO A 41 12.20 12.25 -4.96
N PRO A 42 13.41 11.77 -4.67
CA PRO A 42 14.26 12.28 -3.59
C PRO A 42 14.71 13.75 -3.77
N SER A 43 14.55 14.34 -4.95
CA SER A 43 15.08 15.65 -5.31
C SER A 43 14.04 16.77 -5.45
N LYS A 44 12.74 16.51 -5.19
CA LYS A 44 11.69 17.52 -5.38
C LYS A 44 10.68 17.54 -4.25
N THR A 45 10.27 18.74 -3.87
CA THR A 45 9.03 18.93 -3.11
C THR A 45 7.86 18.67 -4.06
N ILE A 46 6.95 17.78 -3.64
CA ILE A 46 5.76 17.43 -4.40
C ILE A 46 4.52 17.95 -3.70
N SER A 47 3.54 18.36 -4.51
CA SER A 47 2.20 18.66 -4.02
C SER A 47 1.42 17.36 -3.81
N CYS A 48 0.50 17.36 -2.85
CA CYS A 48 -0.31 16.20 -2.53
C CYS A 48 -1.12 15.75 -3.76
N PRO A 49 -1.05 14.47 -4.17
CA PRO A 49 -1.78 13.98 -5.34
C PRO A 49 -3.30 13.97 -5.14
N PHE A 50 -3.78 14.18 -3.91
CA PHE A 50 -5.20 14.13 -3.56
C PHE A 50 -5.85 15.52 -3.42
N CYS A 51 -5.14 16.47 -2.82
CA CYS A 51 -5.69 17.80 -2.51
C CYS A 51 -4.80 18.96 -2.99
N ASN A 52 -3.70 18.67 -3.69
CA ASN A 52 -2.76 19.64 -4.24
C ASN A 52 -2.08 20.57 -3.21
N HIS A 53 -2.05 20.18 -1.93
CA HIS A 53 -1.34 20.92 -0.89
C HIS A 53 0.19 20.76 -1.04
N GLU A 54 0.95 21.85 -0.90
CA GLU A 54 2.42 21.82 -0.96
C GLU A 54 3.04 21.07 0.22
N GLY A 55 4.25 20.52 0.05
CA GLY A 55 4.92 19.78 1.13
C GLY A 55 4.16 18.51 1.52
N PHE A 56 3.76 17.71 0.53
CA PHE A 56 3.14 16.41 0.79
C PHE A 56 3.99 15.58 1.74
N THR A 57 3.39 15.01 2.78
CA THR A 57 4.00 14.13 3.77
C THR A 57 3.00 13.04 4.14
N VAL A 58 3.50 11.89 4.59
CA VAL A 58 2.66 10.80 5.08
C VAL A 58 3.07 10.38 6.48
N LEU A 59 2.09 9.94 7.27
CA LEU A 59 2.26 9.37 8.59
C LEU A 59 1.91 7.88 8.55
N TYR A 60 2.81 7.04 9.04
CA TYR A 60 2.52 5.64 9.26
C TYR A 60 1.96 5.43 10.67
N THR A 61 0.75 4.89 10.77
CA THR A 61 0.13 4.55 12.05
C THR A 61 0.05 3.04 12.17
N PRO A 62 0.88 2.38 13.01
CA PRO A 62 0.84 0.93 13.16
C PRO A 62 -0.50 0.49 13.75
N LEU A 63 -1.02 -0.65 13.28
CA LEU A 63 -2.14 -1.32 13.93
C LEU A 63 -1.70 -1.75 15.32
N THR A 64 -2.60 -1.60 16.30
CA THR A 64 -2.33 -2.12 17.65
C THR A 64 -2.32 -3.65 17.61
N PRO A 65 -1.62 -4.31 18.55
CA PRO A 65 -1.58 -5.79 18.62
C PRO A 65 -2.96 -6.44 18.66
N THR A 66 -3.95 -5.75 19.24
CA THR A 66 -5.36 -6.19 19.27
C THR A 66 -5.95 -6.35 17.86
N GLU A 67 -5.61 -5.46 16.92
CA GLU A 67 -6.08 -5.49 15.53
C GLU A 67 -5.25 -6.44 14.65
N LEU A 68 -3.99 -6.69 15.04
CA LEU A 68 -3.09 -7.60 14.32
C LEU A 68 -3.51 -9.07 14.49
N ASN A 69 -4.06 -9.41 15.66
CA ASN A 69 -4.47 -10.78 16.02
C ASN A 69 -5.61 -11.32 15.12
N SER A 70 -6.40 -10.46 14.49
CA SER A 70 -7.45 -10.85 13.55
C SER A 70 -6.95 -11.01 12.10
N THR A 71 -5.69 -10.65 11.82
CA THR A 71 -5.12 -10.63 10.46
C THR A 71 -4.31 -11.89 10.13
N HIS A 72 -4.12 -12.80 11.09
CA HIS A 72 -3.25 -13.97 10.95
C HIS A 72 -3.82 -15.10 10.06
N SER A 73 -5.01 -14.91 9.48
CA SER A 73 -5.69 -15.89 8.63
C SER A 73 -5.54 -15.62 7.12
N VAL A 74 -5.03 -14.45 6.71
CA VAL A 74 -4.96 -14.06 5.27
C VAL A 74 -3.53 -13.94 4.76
N THR A 75 -2.68 -14.93 5.06
CA THR A 75 -1.36 -15.05 4.40
C THR A 75 -1.23 -16.27 3.50
N LYS A 76 -2.31 -17.03 3.25
CA LYS A 76 -2.19 -18.22 2.39
C LYS A 76 -2.58 -18.04 0.93
N GLU A 77 -3.48 -17.15 0.54
CA GLU A 77 -4.12 -17.29 -0.78
C GLU A 77 -4.45 -15.97 -1.51
N MET A 78 -3.53 -15.00 -1.63
CA MET A 78 -3.61 -14.01 -2.73
C MET A 78 -2.31 -13.21 -2.91
N SER A 79 -1.33 -13.87 -3.52
CA SER A 79 -0.40 -13.21 -4.43
C SER A 79 0.04 -14.25 -5.45
N PRO A 80 -0.56 -14.30 -6.65
CA PRO A 80 0.19 -14.79 -7.78
C PRO A 80 1.32 -13.76 -7.99
N ARG A 81 2.50 -14.01 -7.39
CA ARG A 81 3.73 -13.53 -8.02
C ARG A 81 3.62 -14.02 -9.46
N ARG A 82 3.63 -13.08 -10.41
CA ARG A 82 3.64 -13.37 -11.85
C ARG A 82 4.61 -14.51 -12.12
N SER A 83 4.07 -15.70 -12.35
CA SER A 83 4.77 -16.74 -13.08
C SER A 83 4.86 -16.25 -14.52
N SER A 84 5.97 -15.62 -14.86
CA SER A 84 6.41 -15.61 -16.24
C SER A 84 7.72 -16.38 -16.26
N ALA A 85 7.59 -17.68 -16.44
CA ALA A 85 8.66 -18.50 -16.98
C ALA A 85 9.01 -17.91 -18.35
N ILE A 86 10.07 -17.12 -18.42
CA ILE A 86 10.70 -16.83 -19.71
C ILE A 86 11.59 -18.03 -19.99
N GLY A 87 11.03 -19.02 -20.67
CA GLY A 87 11.82 -20.04 -21.35
C GLY A 87 12.70 -19.35 -22.37
N ILE A 88 14.01 -19.33 -22.12
CA ILE A 88 15.00 -18.96 -23.13
C ILE A 88 15.01 -20.13 -24.14
N PRO A 89 14.65 -19.92 -25.42
CA PRO A 89 14.77 -20.98 -26.40
C PRO A 89 16.25 -21.37 -26.53
N LYS A 90 16.51 -22.67 -26.43
CA LYS A 90 17.82 -23.29 -26.64
C LYS A 90 18.28 -22.97 -28.07
N ALA A 91 19.35 -22.20 -28.21
CA ALA A 91 19.98 -21.91 -29.50
C ALA A 91 21.21 -22.82 -29.68
N ILE A 92 21.13 -23.62 -30.75
CA ILE A 92 22.17 -24.41 -31.44
C ILE A 92 22.81 -25.58 -30.69
#